data_AF-A0A379DYP6-F1
#
_entry.id   AF-A0A379DYP6-F1
#
_cell.length_a   1.000
_cell.length_b   1.000
_cell.length_c   1.000
_cell.angle_alpha   90.00
_cell.angle_beta   90.00
_cell.angle_gamma   90.00
#
_symmetry.space_group_name_H-M   'P 1'
#
loop_
_entity.id
_entity.type
_entity.pdbx_description
1 polymer ?
#
loop_
_entity_poly.entity_id
_entity_poly.type
_entity_poly.pdbx_seq_one_letter_code
_entity_poly.pdbx_strand_id
1 'polypeptide(L)'
;MLFFFSLEFVKGQTSKLGYEVSDSAGVLELVKWERKDSIVDLTKEDNLKQVKAIGNCCFVFNDYIKTVILPEGVEIIKGRAFDTCKNLHHIYLPNSLRIIGQNSFNMCENLRLDSLPPNLKRIEYGAFWDCCRITISKIPNTVTYIGGKAFTLCESIQELVLPDSIIEIKERTFAGCKGLKKIKLPNSLQTIEKYAFARCLSLDEISLPASIQKIGIQAFIGCTSLRLVILPPKVEIENNAFDLCKNVVIKEIQK
;
A
#
# COMPACT_ATOMS: atom_id res chain seq x y z
N MET A 1 7.21 18.79 -41.79
CA MET A 1 6.17 19.65 -41.19
C MET A 1 5.96 19.15 -39.76
N LEU A 2 6.83 19.59 -38.85
CA LEU A 2 6.81 19.24 -37.43
C LEU A 2 6.09 20.38 -36.71
N PHE A 3 4.83 20.17 -36.34
CA PHE A 3 4.12 21.11 -35.47
C PHE A 3 4.59 20.88 -34.03
N PHE A 4 5.54 21.69 -33.60
CA PHE A 4 5.73 21.99 -32.18
C PHE A 4 4.56 22.87 -31.74
N PHE A 5 3.54 22.27 -31.12
CA PHE A 5 2.60 23.05 -30.30
C PHE A 5 3.28 23.33 -28.96
N SER A 6 3.86 24.52 -28.83
CA SER A 6 4.20 25.10 -27.54
C SER A 6 2.89 25.45 -26.81
N LEU A 7 2.41 24.57 -25.93
CA LEU A 7 1.40 24.93 -24.96
C LEU A 7 2.08 25.71 -23.83
N GLU A 8 1.96 27.03 -23.88
CA GLU A 8 2.22 27.88 -22.72
C GLU A 8 1.19 27.56 -21.63
N PHE A 9 1.62 26.87 -20.58
CA PHE A 9 0.81 26.69 -19.37
C PHE A 9 0.85 27.97 -18.54
N VAL A 10 -0.21 28.77 -18.66
CA VAL A 10 -0.51 29.81 -17.68
C VAL A 10 -0.91 29.12 -16.38
N LYS A 11 -0.06 29.22 -15.35
CA LYS A 11 -0.42 28.87 -13.97
C LYS A 11 -1.74 29.57 -13.60
N GLY A 12 -2.76 28.79 -13.25
CA GLY A 12 -3.94 29.31 -12.54
C GLY A 12 -5.25 29.48 -13.32
N GLN A 13 -5.44 28.85 -14.48
CA GLN A 13 -6.78 28.67 -15.05
C GLN A 13 -7.22 27.22 -14.94
N THR A 14 -8.36 26.98 -14.28
CA THR A 14 -9.11 25.74 -14.44
C THR A 14 -9.33 25.53 -15.94
N SER A 15 -8.75 24.47 -16.50
CA SER A 15 -8.84 24.24 -17.94
C SER A 15 -10.29 23.89 -18.30
N LYS A 16 -10.77 24.32 -19.48
CA LYS A 16 -12.04 23.86 -20.09
C LYS A 16 -12.18 22.33 -20.13
N LEU A 17 -11.09 21.59 -19.93
CA LEU A 17 -11.03 20.15 -19.97
C LEU A 17 -11.38 19.49 -18.63
N GLY A 18 -11.49 20.21 -17.50
CA GLY A 18 -11.84 19.63 -16.20
C GLY A 18 -10.73 18.83 -15.51
N TYR A 19 -9.47 18.99 -15.96
CA TYR A 19 -8.27 18.46 -15.31
C TYR A 19 -7.08 19.39 -15.55
N GLU A 20 -6.00 19.21 -14.78
CA GLU A 20 -4.76 19.96 -14.95
C GLU A 20 -3.57 18.99 -15.01
N VAL A 21 -2.71 19.19 -16.00
CA VAL A 21 -1.40 18.53 -16.09
C VAL A 21 -0.30 19.54 -15.85
N SER A 22 0.77 19.11 -15.20
CA SER A 22 1.99 19.89 -14.98
C SER A 22 3.16 19.17 -15.61
N ASP A 23 4.04 19.89 -16.30
CA ASP A 23 5.34 19.39 -16.69
C ASP A 23 6.38 19.98 -15.73
N SER A 24 7.02 19.10 -14.96
CA SER A 24 8.13 19.46 -14.09
C SER A 24 9.34 18.60 -14.46
N ALA A 25 10.39 19.25 -14.97
CA ALA A 25 11.62 18.61 -15.42
C ALA A 25 11.43 17.49 -16.47
N GLY A 26 10.46 17.63 -17.39
CA GLY A 26 10.17 16.68 -18.45
C GLY A 26 9.30 15.49 -18.00
N VAL A 27 8.75 15.55 -16.79
CA VAL A 27 7.82 14.55 -16.26
C VAL A 27 6.42 15.17 -16.30
N LEU A 28 5.59 14.67 -17.21
CA LEU A 28 4.20 15.06 -17.28
C LEU A 28 3.40 14.39 -16.15
N GLU A 29 2.75 15.20 -15.33
CA GLU A 29 2.04 14.80 -14.13
C GLU A 29 0.59 15.27 -14.19
N LEU A 30 -0.36 14.37 -13.94
CA LEU A 30 -1.75 14.75 -13.75
C LEU A 30 -1.91 15.27 -12.31
N VAL A 31 -2.07 16.58 -12.14
CA VAL A 31 -2.03 17.23 -10.80
C VAL A 31 -3.40 17.52 -10.23
N LYS A 32 -4.45 17.54 -11.07
CA LYS A 32 -5.82 17.85 -10.62
C LYS A 32 -6.87 17.20 -11.51
N TRP A 33 -7.94 16.70 -10.89
CA TRP A 33 -9.12 16.18 -11.57
C TRP A 33 -10.41 16.77 -10.97
N GLU A 34 -11.21 17.45 -11.79
CA GLU A 34 -12.45 18.12 -11.35
C GLU A 34 -13.71 17.52 -11.99
N ARG A 35 -13.56 16.62 -12.95
CA ARG A 35 -14.70 15.98 -13.62
C ARG A 35 -15.43 15.02 -12.68
N LYS A 36 -16.73 14.88 -12.93
CA LYS A 36 -17.65 13.99 -12.19
C LYS A 36 -17.83 12.64 -12.90
N ASP A 37 -16.75 12.13 -13.47
CA ASP A 37 -16.80 10.89 -14.25
C ASP A 37 -16.85 9.67 -13.33
N SER A 38 -17.76 8.74 -13.62
CA SER A 38 -17.79 7.44 -12.94
C SER A 38 -16.64 6.53 -13.36
N ILE A 39 -16.14 6.70 -14.59
CA ILE A 39 -15.06 5.93 -15.18
C ILE A 39 -14.06 6.92 -15.74
N VAL A 40 -12.83 6.88 -15.24
CA VAL A 40 -11.73 7.70 -15.70
C VAL A 40 -10.79 6.81 -16.49
N ASP A 41 -10.84 6.91 -17.81
CA ASP A 41 -9.92 6.21 -18.71
C ASP A 41 -8.90 7.18 -19.29
N LEU A 42 -7.74 7.27 -18.63
CA LEU A 42 -6.66 8.19 -19.02
C LEU A 42 -5.98 7.76 -20.34
N THR A 43 -6.25 6.54 -20.83
CA THR A 43 -5.69 6.05 -22.11
C THR A 43 -6.39 6.64 -23.33
N LYS A 44 -7.58 7.22 -23.14
CA LYS A 44 -8.42 7.74 -24.24
C LYS A 44 -8.11 9.18 -24.63
N GLU A 45 -7.35 9.90 -23.82
CA GLU A 45 -7.00 11.28 -24.09
C GLU A 45 -5.52 11.42 -24.48
N ASP A 46 -5.27 12.04 -25.62
CA ASP A 46 -3.92 12.20 -26.16
C ASP A 46 -2.95 12.91 -25.22
N ASN A 47 -3.46 13.84 -24.39
CA ASN A 47 -2.65 14.55 -23.40
C ASN A 47 -2.37 13.71 -22.14
N LEU A 48 -3.22 12.72 -21.83
CA LEU A 48 -3.14 11.93 -20.60
C LEU A 48 -2.41 10.61 -20.80
N LYS A 49 -2.40 10.05 -22.02
CA LYS A 49 -1.70 8.79 -22.33
C LYS A 49 -0.19 8.83 -22.10
N GLN A 50 0.41 10.02 -22.07
CA GLN A 50 1.84 10.23 -21.86
C GLN A 50 2.21 10.62 -20.42
N VAL A 51 1.22 10.69 -19.51
CA VAL A 51 1.43 11.02 -18.11
C VAL A 51 2.33 9.98 -17.45
N LYS A 52 3.32 10.46 -16.72
CA LYS A 52 4.31 9.66 -15.98
C LYS A 52 4.01 9.57 -14.49
N ALA A 53 3.21 10.48 -13.95
CA ALA A 53 2.84 10.47 -12.55
C ALA A 53 1.41 10.95 -12.31
N ILE A 54 0.74 10.35 -11.32
CA ILE A 54 -0.47 10.91 -10.73
C ILE A 54 -0.05 11.76 -9.54
N GLY A 55 -0.38 13.03 -9.59
CA GLY A 55 0.11 14.04 -8.67
C GLY A 55 -0.51 14.01 -7.29
N ASN A 56 0.08 14.81 -6.39
CA ASN A 56 -0.38 14.87 -5.02
C ASN A 56 -1.83 15.35 -4.97
N CYS A 57 -2.66 14.67 -4.18
CA CYS A 57 -4.08 15.02 -4.00
C CYS A 57 -4.92 15.08 -5.30
N CYS A 58 -4.46 14.49 -6.42
CA CYS A 58 -5.08 14.69 -7.73
C CYS A 58 -6.59 14.36 -7.79
N PHE A 59 -6.99 13.26 -7.16
CA PHE A 59 -8.38 12.77 -7.05
C PHE A 59 -8.88 12.77 -5.60
N VAL A 60 -8.25 13.53 -4.69
CA VAL A 60 -8.62 13.49 -3.26
C VAL A 60 -10.11 13.78 -3.05
N PHE A 61 -10.77 13.02 -2.17
CA PHE A 61 -12.21 13.12 -1.88
C PHE A 61 -13.12 12.94 -3.11
N ASN A 62 -12.65 12.30 -4.18
CA ASN A 62 -13.50 12.09 -5.34
C ASN A 62 -14.51 10.95 -5.09
N ASP A 63 -15.75 11.36 -4.84
CA ASP A 63 -16.88 10.44 -4.63
C ASP A 63 -17.59 10.02 -5.92
N TYR A 64 -17.13 10.46 -7.10
CA TYR A 64 -17.73 10.08 -8.37
C TYR A 64 -17.04 8.88 -9.00
N ILE A 65 -15.70 8.82 -8.92
CA ILE A 65 -14.92 7.78 -9.58
C ILE A 65 -15.21 6.41 -9.00
N LYS A 66 -15.53 5.46 -9.88
CA LYS A 66 -15.69 4.03 -9.55
C LYS A 66 -14.60 3.18 -10.17
N THR A 67 -14.14 3.57 -11.36
CA THR A 67 -13.07 2.88 -12.08
C THR A 67 -12.07 3.90 -12.61
N VAL A 68 -10.78 3.62 -12.43
CA VAL A 68 -9.68 4.40 -12.99
C VAL A 68 -8.78 3.49 -13.82
N ILE A 69 -8.49 3.85 -15.07
CA ILE A 69 -7.55 3.16 -15.95
C ILE A 69 -6.36 4.07 -16.15
N LEU A 70 -5.22 3.69 -15.57
CA LEU A 70 -3.96 4.43 -15.74
C LEU A 70 -3.25 3.96 -17.00
N PRO A 71 -2.61 4.86 -17.77
CA PRO A 71 -1.89 4.46 -18.98
C PRO A 71 -0.57 3.78 -18.62
N GLU A 72 -0.13 2.86 -19.49
CA GLU A 72 1.25 2.38 -19.46
C GLU A 72 2.20 3.57 -19.61
N GLY A 73 3.22 3.62 -18.75
CA GLY A 73 4.11 4.77 -18.63
C GLY A 73 3.96 5.53 -17.31
N VAL A 74 2.84 5.42 -16.59
CA VAL A 74 2.76 5.95 -15.21
C VAL A 74 3.70 5.16 -14.31
N GLU A 75 4.67 5.85 -13.72
CA GLU A 75 5.71 5.29 -12.88
C GLU A 75 5.46 5.57 -11.40
N ILE A 76 4.72 6.62 -11.07
CA ILE A 76 4.52 7.08 -9.69
C ILE A 76 3.07 7.50 -9.46
N ILE A 77 2.46 7.01 -8.39
CA ILE A 77 1.26 7.61 -7.78
C ILE A 77 1.73 8.36 -6.55
N LYS A 78 1.61 9.68 -6.54
CA LYS A 78 2.13 10.53 -5.45
C LYS A 78 1.20 10.56 -4.24
N GLY A 79 1.58 11.36 -3.24
CA GLY A 79 0.94 11.37 -1.93
C GLY A 79 -0.52 11.80 -2.00
N ARG A 80 -1.39 11.06 -1.30
CA ARG A 80 -2.84 11.32 -1.23
C ARG A 80 -3.56 11.41 -2.58
N ALA A 81 -2.97 10.88 -3.66
CA ALA A 81 -3.50 10.99 -5.01
C ALA A 81 -4.97 10.56 -5.14
N PHE A 82 -5.39 9.52 -4.41
CA PHE A 82 -6.75 8.99 -4.35
C PHE A 82 -7.26 8.92 -2.90
N ASP A 83 -6.72 9.75 -1.99
CA ASP A 83 -7.13 9.72 -0.58
C ASP A 83 -8.64 9.99 -0.44
N THR A 84 -9.31 9.12 0.31
CA THR A 84 -10.74 9.14 0.62
C THR A 84 -11.63 9.05 -0.64
N CYS A 85 -11.18 8.37 -1.70
CA CYS A 85 -12.03 8.02 -2.85
C CYS A 85 -12.94 6.83 -2.51
N LYS A 86 -13.97 7.05 -1.68
CA LYS A 86 -14.77 5.96 -1.09
C LYS A 86 -15.58 5.15 -2.11
N ASN A 87 -15.86 5.70 -3.29
CA ASN A 87 -16.58 5.01 -4.36
C ASN A 87 -15.65 4.32 -5.37
N LEU A 88 -14.33 4.45 -5.24
CA LEU A 88 -13.37 3.79 -6.13
C LEU A 88 -13.42 2.28 -5.88
N HIS A 89 -13.90 1.52 -6.86
CA HIS A 89 -14.00 0.07 -6.81
C HIS A 89 -12.81 -0.62 -7.48
N HIS A 90 -12.34 -0.06 -8.60
CA HIS A 90 -11.31 -0.67 -9.42
C HIS A 90 -10.31 0.38 -9.89
N ILE A 91 -9.03 0.03 -9.83
CA ILE A 91 -7.97 0.79 -10.49
C ILE A 91 -7.07 -0.18 -11.24
N TYR A 92 -6.84 0.10 -12.52
CA TYR A 92 -5.90 -0.65 -13.35
C TYR A 92 -4.53 0.00 -13.23
N LEU A 93 -3.69 -0.60 -12.38
CA LEU A 93 -2.32 -0.16 -12.16
C LEU A 93 -1.41 -0.69 -13.28
N PRO A 94 -0.59 0.14 -13.95
CA PRO A 94 0.20 -0.27 -15.09
C PRO A 94 1.49 -0.98 -14.66
N ASN A 95 2.07 -1.78 -15.57
CA ASN A 95 3.32 -2.50 -15.31
C ASN A 95 4.54 -1.56 -15.15
N SER A 96 4.43 -0.33 -15.65
CA SER A 96 5.41 0.74 -15.43
C SER A 96 5.45 1.26 -13.99
N LEU A 97 4.44 1.00 -13.16
CA LEU A 97 4.36 1.58 -11.81
C LEU A 97 5.53 1.12 -10.93
N ARG A 98 6.22 2.08 -10.30
CA ARG A 98 7.38 1.87 -9.41
C ARG A 98 7.09 2.28 -7.97
N ILE A 99 6.28 3.31 -7.75
CA ILE A 99 6.05 3.87 -6.42
C ILE A 99 4.56 4.13 -6.19
N ILE A 100 4.06 3.66 -5.05
CA ILE A 100 2.75 4.02 -4.50
C ILE A 100 3.00 4.92 -3.28
N GLY A 101 2.63 6.19 -3.41
CA GLY A 101 2.99 7.27 -2.52
C GLY A 101 2.23 7.30 -1.21
N GLN A 102 2.67 8.18 -0.31
CA GLN A 102 2.17 8.29 1.04
C GLN A 102 0.66 8.54 1.06
N ASN A 103 -0.10 7.72 1.77
CA ASN A 103 -1.56 7.82 1.86
C ASN A 103 -2.29 7.85 0.51
N SER A 104 -1.67 7.38 -0.57
CA SER A 104 -2.21 7.50 -1.93
C SER A 104 -3.60 6.90 -2.13
N PHE A 105 -3.93 5.81 -1.45
CA PHE A 105 -5.26 5.18 -1.44
C PHE A 105 -5.87 5.15 -0.03
N ASN A 106 -5.47 6.05 0.85
CA ASN A 106 -6.03 6.11 2.20
C ASN A 106 -7.58 6.15 2.16
N MET A 107 -8.26 5.38 3.00
CA MET A 107 -9.72 5.32 3.11
C MET A 107 -10.46 5.05 1.78
N CYS A 108 -9.81 4.36 0.83
CA CYS A 108 -10.48 3.79 -0.35
C CYS A 108 -11.18 2.47 0.02
N GLU A 109 -12.17 2.55 0.90
CA GLU A 109 -12.80 1.38 1.54
C GLU A 109 -13.44 0.39 0.55
N ASN A 110 -13.87 0.85 -0.63
CA ASN A 110 -14.45 -0.02 -1.66
C ASN A 110 -13.46 -0.54 -2.71
N LEU A 111 -12.18 -0.17 -2.62
CA LEU A 111 -11.16 -0.54 -3.58
C LEU A 111 -10.88 -2.05 -3.52
N ARG A 112 -11.11 -2.72 -4.66
CA ARG A 112 -10.76 -4.11 -4.89
C ARG A 112 -9.47 -4.16 -5.69
N LEU A 113 -8.47 -4.79 -5.10
CA LEU A 113 -7.18 -5.05 -5.73
C LEU A 113 -6.72 -6.44 -5.33
N ASP A 114 -6.46 -7.29 -6.33
CA ASP A 114 -6.07 -8.69 -6.15
C ASP A 114 -4.56 -8.91 -6.35
N SER A 115 -3.87 -7.95 -6.98
CA SER A 115 -2.46 -8.03 -7.30
C SER A 115 -1.82 -6.64 -7.37
N LEU A 116 -0.53 -6.56 -7.07
CA LEU A 116 0.28 -5.35 -7.22
C LEU A 116 1.14 -5.45 -8.51
N PRO A 117 1.48 -4.32 -9.15
CA PRO A 117 2.29 -4.33 -10.38
C PRO A 117 3.64 -5.02 -10.20
N PRO A 118 4.09 -5.82 -11.18
CA PRO A 118 5.25 -6.70 -11.04
C PRO A 118 6.58 -5.97 -10.86
N ASN A 119 6.65 -4.69 -11.23
CA ASN A 119 7.86 -3.87 -11.16
C ASN A 119 7.85 -2.85 -10.01
N LEU A 120 6.84 -2.93 -9.12
CA LEU A 120 6.69 -2.03 -7.99
C LEU A 120 7.91 -2.11 -7.07
N LYS A 121 8.45 -0.96 -6.65
CA LYS A 121 9.65 -0.85 -5.81
C LYS A 121 9.34 -0.40 -4.40
N ARG A 122 8.36 0.50 -4.24
CA ARG A 122 8.06 1.13 -2.94
C ARG A 122 6.57 1.27 -2.71
N ILE A 123 6.16 0.94 -1.48
CA ILE A 123 4.82 1.19 -0.94
C ILE A 123 5.01 2.10 0.27
N GLU A 124 4.62 3.36 0.16
CA GLU A 124 4.92 4.38 1.17
C GLU A 124 3.97 4.31 2.38
N TYR A 125 4.26 5.16 3.37
CA TYR A 125 3.50 5.25 4.62
C TYR A 125 1.99 5.40 4.35
N GLY A 126 1.18 4.54 4.97
CA GLY A 126 -0.28 4.59 4.88
C GLY A 126 -0.87 4.44 3.48
N ALA A 127 -0.09 3.96 2.49
CA ALA A 127 -0.50 3.87 1.08
C ALA A 127 -1.90 3.27 0.89
N PHE A 128 -2.23 2.19 1.60
CA PHE A 128 -3.53 1.50 1.57
C PHE A 128 -4.20 1.47 2.94
N TRP A 129 -3.99 2.49 3.78
CA TRP A 129 -4.66 2.55 5.07
C TRP A 129 -6.19 2.55 4.86
N ASP A 130 -6.88 1.63 5.53
CA ASP A 130 -8.35 1.44 5.49
C ASP A 130 -8.90 1.09 4.09
N CYS A 131 -8.09 0.41 3.27
CA CYS A 131 -8.53 -0.26 2.07
C CYS A 131 -9.08 -1.66 2.39
N CYS A 132 -10.23 -1.72 3.08
CA CYS A 132 -10.71 -2.95 3.73
C CYS A 132 -11.09 -4.09 2.76
N ARG A 133 -11.22 -3.83 1.44
CA ARG A 133 -11.57 -4.80 0.40
C ARG A 133 -10.41 -5.30 -0.47
N ILE A 134 -9.16 -4.89 -0.20
CA ILE A 134 -7.99 -5.42 -0.93
C ILE A 134 -7.73 -6.88 -0.52
N THR A 135 -7.44 -7.73 -1.51
CA THR A 135 -7.27 -9.19 -1.35
C THR A 135 -5.95 -9.70 -1.91
N ILE A 136 -4.91 -8.85 -1.95
CA ILE A 136 -3.59 -9.25 -2.44
C ILE A 136 -3.06 -10.46 -1.65
N SER A 137 -2.46 -11.41 -2.36
CA SER A 137 -1.87 -12.61 -1.75
C SER A 137 -0.33 -12.57 -1.68
N LYS A 138 0.29 -11.64 -2.41
CA LYS A 138 1.74 -11.45 -2.45
C LYS A 138 2.10 -10.01 -2.72
N ILE A 139 3.19 -9.56 -2.10
CA ILE A 139 3.88 -8.32 -2.49
C ILE A 139 5.02 -8.72 -3.45
N PRO A 140 5.16 -8.05 -4.62
CA PRO A 140 6.18 -8.41 -5.60
C PRO A 140 7.60 -8.40 -5.02
N ASN A 141 8.45 -9.35 -5.45
CA ASN A 141 9.86 -9.46 -5.04
C ASN A 141 10.70 -8.23 -5.40
N THR A 142 10.20 -7.36 -6.27
CA THR A 142 10.83 -6.09 -6.61
C THR A 142 10.67 -5.01 -5.54
N VAL A 143 9.73 -5.19 -4.60
CA VAL A 143 9.46 -4.22 -3.54
C VAL A 143 10.53 -4.30 -2.45
N THR A 144 11.24 -3.21 -2.25
CA THR A 144 12.32 -3.10 -1.24
C THR A 144 11.93 -2.27 -0.03
N TYR A 145 10.75 -1.63 -0.05
CA TYR A 145 10.28 -0.77 1.02
C TYR A 145 8.75 -0.84 1.19
N ILE A 146 8.32 -1.05 2.43
CA ILE A 146 6.92 -0.98 2.87
C ILE A 146 6.85 -0.03 4.07
N GLY A 147 6.11 1.06 3.93
CA GLY A 147 5.96 2.08 4.95
C GLY A 147 5.16 1.62 6.18
N GLY A 148 5.31 2.36 7.27
CA GLY A 148 4.42 2.22 8.43
C GLY A 148 2.97 2.47 8.03
N LYS A 149 2.04 1.75 8.68
CA LYS A 149 0.60 1.78 8.38
C LYS A 149 0.19 1.43 6.94
N ALA A 150 1.09 0.95 6.08
CA ALA A 150 0.81 0.80 4.65
C ALA A 150 -0.43 -0.07 4.35
N PHE A 151 -0.71 -1.08 5.17
CA PHE A 151 -1.87 -1.97 5.05
C PHE A 151 -2.73 -2.00 6.33
N THR A 152 -2.68 -0.97 7.17
CA THR A 152 -3.55 -0.87 8.35
C THR A 152 -5.01 -0.99 7.92
N LEU A 153 -5.80 -1.81 8.62
CA LEU A 153 -7.24 -2.05 8.34
C LEU A 153 -7.53 -2.61 6.93
N CYS A 154 -6.56 -3.27 6.28
CA CYS A 154 -6.82 -4.09 5.10
C CYS A 154 -7.48 -5.43 5.50
N GLU A 155 -8.75 -5.36 5.91
CA GLU A 155 -9.44 -6.48 6.59
C GLU A 155 -9.63 -7.74 5.72
N SER A 156 -9.64 -7.61 4.39
CA SER A 156 -9.88 -8.72 3.45
C SER A 156 -8.62 -9.49 3.02
N ILE A 157 -7.42 -9.07 3.41
CA ILE A 157 -6.19 -9.85 3.16
C ILE A 157 -6.24 -11.10 4.02
N GLN A 158 -6.17 -12.29 3.40
CA GLN A 158 -6.24 -13.57 4.11
C GLN A 158 -4.88 -14.26 4.26
N GLU A 159 -4.11 -14.30 3.18
CA GLU A 159 -2.76 -14.83 3.17
C GLU A 159 -1.85 -13.81 2.49
N LEU A 160 -0.62 -13.65 2.99
CA LEU A 160 0.31 -12.70 2.40
C LEU A 160 1.73 -13.25 2.36
N VAL A 161 2.36 -13.17 1.19
CA VAL A 161 3.80 -13.43 1.02
C VAL A 161 4.54 -12.09 0.91
N LEU A 162 5.45 -11.85 1.84
CA LEU A 162 6.36 -10.70 1.80
C LEU A 162 7.59 -11.00 0.93
N PRO A 163 8.21 -9.99 0.31
CA PRO A 163 9.38 -10.18 -0.51
C PRO A 163 10.65 -10.33 0.34
N ASP A 164 11.61 -11.12 -0.15
CA ASP A 164 12.85 -11.47 0.57
C ASP A 164 13.77 -10.27 0.90
N SER A 165 13.53 -9.12 0.28
CA SER A 165 14.26 -7.87 0.52
C SER A 165 13.82 -7.12 1.78
N ILE A 166 12.70 -7.48 2.42
CA ILE A 166 12.19 -6.74 3.57
C ILE A 166 12.94 -7.12 4.85
N ILE A 167 13.65 -6.15 5.40
CA ILE A 167 14.40 -6.28 6.67
C ILE A 167 13.59 -5.87 7.90
N GLU A 168 12.49 -5.13 7.71
CA GLU A 168 11.71 -4.54 8.79
C GLU A 168 10.23 -4.46 8.43
N ILE A 169 9.37 -4.87 9.36
CA ILE A 169 7.92 -4.58 9.32
C ILE A 169 7.66 -3.39 10.22
N LYS A 170 7.30 -2.27 9.61
CA LYS A 170 7.18 -0.98 10.27
C LYS A 170 5.95 -0.84 11.17
N GLU A 171 5.94 0.25 11.94
CA GLU A 171 4.88 0.57 12.87
C GLU A 171 3.49 0.42 12.20
N ARG A 172 2.66 -0.42 12.82
CA ARG A 172 1.26 -0.67 12.41
C ARG A 172 1.08 -1.18 10.97
N THR A 173 2.10 -1.64 10.26
CA THR A 173 1.98 -1.98 8.82
C THR A 173 0.80 -2.88 8.48
N PHE A 174 0.48 -3.88 9.32
CA PHE A 174 -0.66 -4.79 9.16
C PHE A 174 -1.68 -4.70 10.31
N ALA A 175 -1.66 -3.61 11.09
CA ALA A 175 -2.57 -3.46 12.23
C ALA A 175 -4.04 -3.52 11.76
N GLY A 176 -4.84 -4.36 12.41
CA GLY A 176 -6.26 -4.52 12.09
C GLY A 176 -6.55 -5.26 10.80
N CYS A 177 -5.60 -5.98 10.20
CA CYS A 177 -5.87 -6.94 9.12
C CYS A 177 -6.63 -8.15 9.68
N LYS A 178 -7.93 -7.99 9.98
CA LYS A 178 -8.72 -8.98 10.71
C LYS A 178 -8.84 -10.32 9.99
N GLY A 179 -8.84 -10.32 8.65
CA GLY A 179 -8.89 -11.52 7.83
C GLY A 179 -7.55 -12.25 7.68
N LEU A 180 -6.42 -11.65 8.09
CA LEU A 180 -5.09 -12.21 7.87
C LEU A 180 -4.91 -13.46 8.72
N LYS A 181 -4.91 -14.62 8.07
CA LYS A 181 -4.73 -15.94 8.68
C LYS A 181 -3.27 -16.37 8.69
N LYS A 182 -2.56 -16.11 7.59
CA LYS A 182 -1.18 -16.56 7.41
C LYS A 182 -0.34 -15.48 6.74
N ILE A 183 0.88 -15.29 7.24
CA ILE A 183 1.88 -14.45 6.59
C ILE A 183 3.19 -15.19 6.46
N LYS A 184 3.76 -15.21 5.25
CA LYS A 184 5.11 -15.71 5.00
C LYS A 184 6.09 -14.55 5.14
N LEU A 185 6.82 -14.55 6.24
CA LEU A 185 7.89 -13.59 6.52
C LEU A 185 9.16 -13.95 5.74
N PRO A 186 9.97 -12.97 5.32
CA PRO A 186 11.21 -13.23 4.62
C PRO A 186 12.31 -13.66 5.59
N ASN A 187 13.24 -14.50 5.13
CA ASN A 187 14.35 -15.00 5.94
C ASN A 187 15.36 -13.92 6.39
N SER A 188 15.27 -12.72 5.82
CA SER A 188 16.12 -11.57 6.11
C SER A 188 15.52 -10.62 7.15
N LEU A 189 14.27 -10.86 7.61
CA LEU A 189 13.55 -9.96 8.50
C LEU A 189 14.25 -9.87 9.88
N GLN A 190 14.56 -8.66 10.31
CA GLN A 190 15.26 -8.40 11.58
C GLN A 190 14.34 -7.77 12.63
N THR A 191 13.41 -6.92 12.21
CA THR A 191 12.58 -6.12 13.14
C THR A 191 11.10 -6.20 12.80
N ILE A 192 10.28 -6.44 13.82
CA ILE A 192 8.83 -6.22 13.80
C ILE A 192 8.55 -5.07 14.75
N GLU A 193 8.15 -3.91 14.23
CA GLU A 193 7.96 -2.70 15.03
C GLU A 193 6.63 -2.69 15.81
N LYS A 194 6.47 -1.63 16.59
CA LYS A 194 5.31 -1.35 17.44
C LYS A 194 3.99 -1.56 16.69
N TYR A 195 3.08 -2.33 17.29
CA TYR A 195 1.74 -2.63 16.74
C TYR A 195 1.70 -3.24 15.32
N ALA A 196 2.81 -3.73 14.76
CA ALA A 196 2.90 -4.18 13.37
C ALA A 196 1.75 -5.09 12.92
N PHE A 197 1.32 -6.01 13.79
CA PHE A 197 0.24 -6.98 13.59
C PHE A 197 -0.90 -6.81 14.62
N ALA A 198 -0.99 -5.68 15.30
CA ALA A 198 -2.00 -5.46 16.34
C ALA A 198 -3.41 -5.78 15.82
N ARG A 199 -4.17 -6.60 16.54
CA ARG A 199 -5.54 -7.01 16.22
C ARG A 199 -5.71 -7.73 14.87
N CYS A 200 -4.71 -8.49 14.43
CA CYS A 200 -4.89 -9.49 13.37
C CYS A 200 -5.67 -10.70 13.93
N LEU A 201 -7.00 -10.57 13.98
CA LEU A 201 -7.86 -11.48 14.74
C LEU A 201 -7.87 -12.92 14.21
N SER A 202 -7.59 -13.14 12.93
CA SER A 202 -7.57 -14.47 12.31
C SER A 202 -6.18 -15.09 12.24
N LEU A 203 -5.11 -14.38 12.63
CA LEU A 203 -3.74 -14.87 12.52
C LEU A 203 -3.55 -16.01 13.51
N ASP A 204 -3.44 -17.24 13.01
CA ASP A 204 -3.44 -18.45 13.83
C ASP A 204 -2.02 -18.94 14.16
N GLU A 205 -1.10 -18.81 13.22
CA GLU A 205 0.29 -19.24 13.33
C GLU A 205 1.22 -18.25 12.65
N ILE A 206 2.36 -17.98 13.29
CA ILE A 206 3.44 -17.22 12.69
C ILE A 206 4.78 -17.89 12.97
N SER A 207 5.50 -18.20 11.89
CA SER A 207 6.88 -18.68 11.94
C SER A 207 7.81 -17.48 11.80
N LEU A 208 8.51 -17.14 12.88
CA LEU A 208 9.50 -16.07 12.86
C LEU A 208 10.81 -16.59 12.25
N PRO A 209 11.46 -15.83 11.35
CA PRO A 209 12.72 -16.23 10.77
C PRO A 209 13.85 -16.14 11.80
N ALA A 210 14.88 -16.97 11.64
CA ALA A 210 16.03 -17.02 12.56
C ALA A 210 16.83 -15.70 12.66
N SER A 211 16.65 -14.80 11.69
CA SER A 211 17.25 -13.47 11.63
C SER A 211 16.58 -12.44 12.53
N ILE A 212 15.39 -12.71 13.09
CA ILE A 212 14.66 -11.72 13.88
C ILE A 212 15.48 -11.36 15.14
N GLN A 213 15.64 -10.07 15.36
CA GLN A 213 16.39 -9.51 16.48
C GLN A 213 15.45 -8.81 17.46
N LYS A 214 14.37 -8.21 16.97
CA LYS A 214 13.48 -7.37 17.77
C LYS A 214 11.99 -7.54 17.43
N ILE A 215 11.17 -7.68 18.47
CA ILE A 215 9.71 -7.63 18.43
C ILE A 215 9.26 -6.46 19.31
N GLY A 216 8.66 -5.46 18.69
CA GLY A 216 8.35 -4.18 19.31
C GLY A 216 7.11 -4.19 20.22
N ILE A 217 6.92 -3.08 20.93
CA ILE A 217 5.81 -2.87 21.87
C ILE A 217 4.48 -3.25 21.21
N GLN A 218 3.75 -4.16 21.84
CA GLN A 218 2.40 -4.56 21.41
C GLN A 218 2.32 -5.00 19.93
N ALA A 219 3.42 -5.53 19.36
CA ALA A 219 3.48 -5.94 17.95
C ALA A 219 2.32 -6.86 17.53
N PHE A 220 1.90 -7.79 18.38
CA PHE A 220 0.83 -8.76 18.17
C PHE A 220 -0.34 -8.58 19.14
N ILE A 221 -0.52 -7.40 19.74
CA ILE A 221 -1.57 -7.21 20.74
C ILE A 221 -2.95 -7.58 20.19
N GLY A 222 -3.69 -8.42 20.91
CA GLY A 222 -5.05 -8.82 20.55
C GLY A 222 -5.14 -9.72 19.33
N CYS A 223 -4.07 -10.40 18.92
CA CYS A 223 -4.13 -11.50 17.96
C CYS A 223 -4.76 -12.73 18.64
N THR A 224 -6.10 -12.72 18.79
CA THR A 224 -6.81 -13.69 19.64
C THR A 224 -6.82 -15.12 19.11
N SER A 225 -6.57 -15.33 17.82
CA SER A 225 -6.45 -16.67 17.22
C SER A 225 -5.03 -17.23 17.25
N LEU A 226 -4.04 -16.42 17.62
CA LEU A 226 -2.64 -16.82 17.59
C LEU A 226 -2.40 -17.93 18.60
N ARG A 227 -2.02 -19.11 18.11
CA ARG A 227 -1.90 -20.35 18.90
C ARG A 227 -0.45 -20.72 19.21
N LEU A 228 0.47 -20.39 18.30
CA LEU A 228 1.87 -20.78 18.41
C LEU A 228 2.77 -19.69 17.83
N VAL A 229 3.79 -19.32 18.60
CA VAL A 229 4.92 -18.50 18.16
C VAL A 229 6.20 -19.27 18.47
N ILE A 230 7.01 -19.49 17.44
CA ILE A 230 8.34 -20.09 17.59
C ILE A 230 9.36 -18.96 17.50
N LEU A 231 10.04 -18.70 18.61
CA LEU A 231 11.08 -17.69 18.72
C LEU A 231 12.46 -18.30 18.44
N PRO A 232 13.31 -17.65 17.63
CA PRO A 232 14.73 -17.99 17.59
C PRO A 232 15.46 -17.56 18.87
N PRO A 233 16.70 -18.01 19.09
CA PRO A 233 17.46 -17.63 20.26
C PRO A 233 17.82 -16.14 20.25
N LYS A 234 17.75 -15.48 21.42
CA LYS A 234 18.20 -14.09 21.67
C LYS A 234 17.38 -12.96 21.02
N VAL A 235 16.07 -13.16 20.84
CA VAL A 235 15.17 -12.09 20.37
C VAL A 235 14.86 -11.10 21.51
N GLU A 236 15.02 -9.80 21.25
CA GLU A 236 14.52 -8.75 22.13
C GLU A 236 13.00 -8.62 21.96
N ILE A 237 12.25 -8.85 23.04
CA ILE A 237 10.79 -8.73 23.05
C ILE A 237 10.43 -7.55 23.95
N GLU A 238 9.87 -6.50 23.36
CA GLU A 238 9.42 -5.31 24.09
C GLU A 238 8.05 -5.51 24.76
N ASN A 239 7.69 -4.56 25.62
CA ASN A 239 6.51 -4.60 26.48
C ASN A 239 5.23 -5.02 25.73
N ASN A 240 4.53 -6.00 26.31
CA ASN A 240 3.19 -6.42 25.90
C ASN A 240 3.10 -6.86 24.42
N ALA A 241 4.21 -7.31 23.81
CA ALA A 241 4.27 -7.75 22.42
C ALA A 241 3.14 -8.71 22.03
N PHE A 242 2.77 -9.64 22.92
CA PHE A 242 1.70 -10.64 22.72
C PHE A 242 0.52 -10.46 23.69
N ASP A 243 0.31 -9.27 24.24
CA ASP A 243 -0.80 -9.02 25.16
C ASP A 243 -2.16 -9.27 24.49
N LEU A 244 -3.16 -9.70 25.26
CA LEU A 244 -4.49 -10.10 24.79
C LEU A 244 -4.50 -11.25 23.74
N CYS A 245 -3.39 -11.96 23.53
CA CYS A 245 -3.34 -13.20 22.76
C CYS A 245 -3.77 -14.37 23.65
N LYS A 246 -5.08 -14.65 23.69
CA LYS A 246 -5.69 -15.53 24.71
C LYS A 246 -5.18 -16.98 24.73
N ASN A 247 -4.74 -17.50 23.59
CA ASN A 247 -4.42 -18.92 23.42
C ASN A 247 -2.98 -19.16 22.92
N VAL A 248 -2.11 -18.15 23.00
CA VAL A 248 -0.77 -18.26 22.41
C VAL A 248 0.15 -19.11 23.27
N VAL A 249 0.79 -20.10 22.65
CA VAL A 249 1.94 -20.81 23.21
C VAL A 249 3.20 -20.24 22.57
N ILE A 250 4.12 -19.74 23.40
CA ILE A 250 5.41 -19.23 22.94
C ILE A 250 6.47 -20.29 23.23
N LYS A 251 7.21 -20.72 22.20
CA LYS A 251 8.31 -21.68 22.30
C LYS A 251 9.60 -21.04 21.81
N GLU A 252 10.69 -21.28 22.52
CA GLU A 252 12.02 -20.88 22.09
C GLU A 252 12.76 -22.08 21.50
N ILE A 253 13.46 -21.87 20.38
CA ILE A 253 14.39 -22.86 19.84
C ILE A 253 15.63 -22.86 20.72
N GLN A 254 15.81 -23.91 21.53
CA GLN A 254 17.05 -24.13 22.25
C GLN A 254 18.17 -24.51 21.27
N LYS A 255 19.33 -23.87 21.42
CA LYS A 255 20.54 -24.21 20.66
C LYS A 255 21.10 -25.54 21.10
#